data_AF-A0A117N3B5-F1
#
_entry.id   AF-A0A117N3B5-F1
#
_cell.length_a   1.000
_cell.length_b   1.000
_cell.length_c   1.000
_cell.angle_alpha   90.00
_cell.angle_beta   90.00
_cell.angle_gamma   90.00
#
_symmetry.space_group_name_H-M   'P 1'
#
loop_
_entity.id
_entity.type
_entity.pdbx_description
1 polymer ?
#
loop_
_entity_poly.entity_id
_entity_poly.type
_entity_poly.pdbx_seq_one_letter_code
_entity_poly.pdbx_strand_id
1 'polypeptide(L)'
;MSRRYISDLACCLGRQAEAVCRRYLSNGRRVGRYWVVGDARNSSGRSMFVRLRGPDFGKGAAGKWAEYVAPWVMLQRRDWALSRRRSTAFAQHNVSAREVS
;
A
#
# COMPACT_ATOMS: atom_id res chain seq x y z
N MET A 1 -20.44 -16.48 5.93
CA MET A 1 -19.44 -15.55 6.52
C MET A 1 -19.85 -14.13 6.15
N SER A 2 -20.08 -13.27 7.15
CA SER A 2 -20.62 -11.91 6.95
C SER A 2 -19.55 -10.95 6.43
N ARG A 3 -19.93 -9.98 5.60
CA ARG A 3 -19.03 -8.94 5.06
C ARG A 3 -18.30 -8.16 6.17
N ARG A 4 -18.92 -8.02 7.34
CA ARG A 4 -18.33 -7.37 8.54
C ARG A 4 -17.09 -8.12 9.06
N TYR A 5 -17.13 -9.46 9.09
CA TYR A 5 -16.00 -10.27 9.55
C TYR A 5 -14.75 -10.09 8.69
N ILE A 6 -14.92 -9.98 7.35
CA ILE A 6 -13.80 -9.78 6.42
C ILE A 6 -13.16 -8.39 6.63
N SER A 7 -13.98 -7.37 6.87
CA SER A 7 -13.51 -6.01 7.15
C SER A 7 -12.75 -5.91 8.48
N ASP A 8 -13.26 -6.54 9.54
CA ASP A 8 -12.57 -6.63 10.83
C ASP A 8 -11.24 -7.37 10.70
N LEU A 9 -11.23 -8.50 9.98
CA LEU A 9 -10.01 -9.25 9.72
C LEU A 9 -8.97 -8.41 8.94
N ALA A 10 -9.40 -7.69 7.90
CA ALA A 10 -8.53 -6.82 7.12
C ALA A 10 -7.94 -5.68 7.98
N CYS A 11 -8.73 -5.11 8.90
CA CYS A 11 -8.27 -4.12 9.86
C CYS A 11 -7.22 -4.68 10.82
N CYS A 12 -7.48 -5.84 11.42
CA CYS A 12 -6.52 -6.51 12.30
C CYS A 12 -5.20 -6.81 11.58
N LEU A 13 -5.28 -7.28 10.34
CA LEU A 13 -4.09 -7.50 9.50
C LEU A 13 -3.39 -6.19 9.12
N GLY A 14 -4.14 -5.12 8.89
CA GLY A 14 -3.60 -3.78 8.63
C GLY A 14 -2.76 -3.26 9.81
N ARG A 15 -3.23 -3.46 11.05
CA ARG A 15 -2.46 -3.12 12.26
C ARG A 15 -1.17 -3.94 12.40
N GLN A 16 -1.20 -5.20 11.95
CA GLN A 16 -0.05 -6.10 11.95
C GLN A 16 0.76 -6.07 10.64
N ALA A 17 0.53 -5.08 9.77
CA ALA A 17 1.11 -5.05 8.43
C ALA A 17 2.63 -5.17 8.43
N GLU A 18 3.33 -4.60 9.42
CA GLU A 18 4.80 -4.73 9.52
C GLU A 18 5.24 -6.16 9.81
N ALA A 19 4.56 -6.86 10.72
CA ALA A 19 4.86 -8.25 11.05
C ALA A 19 4.58 -9.17 9.86
N VAL A 20 3.47 -8.95 9.15
CA VAL A 20 3.11 -9.67 7.92
C VAL A 20 4.17 -9.45 6.84
N CYS A 21 4.58 -8.20 6.62
CA CYS A 21 5.62 -7.87 5.64
C CYS A 21 6.96 -8.52 5.99
N ARG A 22 7.36 -8.53 7.25
CA ARG A 22 8.59 -9.24 7.68
C ARG A 22 8.52 -10.75 7.43
N ARG A 23 7.33 -11.35 7.58
CA ARG A 23 7.14 -12.80 7.44
C ARG A 23 7.09 -13.26 5.98
N TYR A 24 6.36 -12.53 5.12
CA TYR A 24 6.05 -12.96 3.75
C TYR A 24 6.77 -12.15 2.67
N LEU A 25 7.17 -10.90 2.99
CA LEU A 25 7.85 -9.98 2.08
C LEU A 25 9.26 -9.65 2.60
N SER A 26 10.01 -10.68 2.99
CA SER A 26 11.31 -10.58 3.65
C SER A 26 12.40 -9.91 2.81
N ASN A 27 12.29 -9.91 1.47
CA ASN A 27 13.23 -9.22 0.58
C ASN A 27 12.96 -7.71 0.48
N GLY A 28 11.87 -7.25 1.12
CA GLY A 28 11.59 -5.84 1.29
C GLY A 28 12.28 -5.23 2.50
N ARG A 29 12.09 -3.93 2.69
CA ARG A 29 12.61 -3.18 3.84
C ARG A 29 11.67 -2.09 4.32
N ARG A 30 11.78 -1.74 5.61
CA ARG A 30 11.05 -0.60 6.18
C ARG A 30 11.71 0.72 5.79
N VAL A 31 10.93 1.61 5.17
CA VAL A 31 11.31 3.00 4.85
C VAL A 31 10.25 3.94 5.44
N GLY A 32 10.57 4.51 6.61
CA GLY A 32 9.64 5.37 7.35
C GLY A 32 8.34 4.65 7.75
N ARG A 33 7.22 5.08 7.17
CA ARG A 33 5.87 4.49 7.39
C ARG A 33 5.49 3.45 6.34
N TYR A 34 6.43 3.02 5.49
CA TYR A 34 6.17 2.08 4.42
C TYR A 34 7.11 0.88 4.49
N TRP A 35 6.64 -0.26 4.00
CA TRP A 35 7.47 -1.39 3.58
C TRP A 35 7.66 -1.29 2.07
N VAL A 36 8.88 -1.46 1.58
CA VAL A 36 9.22 -1.35 0.15
C VAL A 36 9.79 -2.68 -0.31
N VAL A 37 9.21 -3.26 -1.36
CA VAL A 37 9.59 -4.55 -1.97
C VAL A 37 9.49 -4.45 -3.49
N GLY A 38 9.93 -5.46 -4.24
CA GLY A 38 9.78 -5.50 -5.69
C GLY A 38 8.34 -5.77 -6.12
N ASP A 39 7.74 -6.84 -5.61
CA ASP A 39 6.38 -7.24 -5.99
C ASP A 39 5.74 -8.10 -4.89
N ALA A 40 4.48 -8.48 -5.09
CA ALA A 40 3.77 -9.38 -4.19
C ALA A 40 4.36 -10.81 -4.13
N ARG A 41 5.25 -11.18 -5.07
CA ARG A 41 5.99 -12.45 -5.07
C ARG A 41 7.29 -12.38 -4.27
N ASN A 42 7.50 -11.29 -3.51
CA ASN A 42 8.68 -11.05 -2.70
C ASN A 42 9.97 -10.92 -3.56
N SER A 43 9.88 -10.46 -4.80
CA SER A 43 11.07 -10.05 -5.54
C SER A 43 11.73 -8.86 -4.82
N SER A 44 13.06 -8.79 -4.85
CA SER A 44 13.76 -7.61 -4.36
C SER A 44 13.46 -6.42 -5.28
N GLY A 45 13.41 -5.21 -4.72
CA GLY A 45 13.12 -4.02 -5.52
C GLY A 45 12.44 -2.90 -4.75
N ARG A 46 11.91 -1.95 -5.50
CA ARG A 46 11.23 -0.75 -4.98
C ARG A 46 9.93 -0.44 -5.70
N SER A 47 9.40 -1.42 -6.43
CA SER A 47 8.20 -1.28 -7.23
C SER A 47 6.93 -1.53 -6.44
N MET A 48 6.95 -2.09 -5.24
CA MET A 48 5.76 -2.24 -4.41
C MET A 48 5.98 -1.60 -3.04
N PHE A 49 4.92 -0.96 -2.53
CA PHE A 49 4.94 -0.37 -1.20
C PHE A 49 3.69 -0.76 -0.41
N VAL A 50 3.90 -1.10 0.87
CA VAL A 50 2.83 -1.36 1.84
C VAL A 50 2.88 -0.29 2.92
N ARG A 51 1.74 0.28 3.30
CA ARG A 51 1.67 1.31 4.35
C ARG A 51 1.59 0.64 5.71
N LEU A 52 2.53 0.94 6.60
CA LEU A 52 2.64 0.30 7.92
C LEU A 52 1.88 1.06 9.01
N ARG A 53 1.61 2.34 8.81
CA ARG A 53 0.91 3.19 9.78
C ARG A 53 -0.16 4.04 9.08
N GLY A 54 -1.33 4.12 9.71
CA GLY A 54 -2.49 4.84 9.20
C GLY A 54 -3.73 4.51 10.03
N PRO A 55 -4.89 5.11 9.69
CA PRO A 55 -6.17 4.68 10.23
C PRO A 55 -6.44 3.21 9.87
N ASP A 56 -7.39 2.59 10.57
CA ASP A 56 -7.79 1.21 10.29
C ASP A 56 -8.53 1.08 8.95
N PHE A 57 -9.26 2.13 8.56
CA PHE A 57 -10.06 2.16 7.36
C PHE A 57 -9.87 3.47 6.57
N GLY A 58 -10.24 3.44 5.30
CA GLY A 58 -10.24 4.62 4.44
C GLY A 58 -8.89 4.98 3.82
N LYS A 59 -8.74 6.25 3.42
CA LYS A 59 -7.59 6.73 2.66
C LYS A 59 -6.34 6.74 3.54
N GLY A 60 -5.33 5.97 3.13
CA GLY A 60 -4.06 5.89 3.85
C GLY A 60 -4.08 4.92 5.02
N ALA A 61 -5.03 3.98 5.04
CA ALA A 61 -5.08 2.93 6.05
C ALA A 61 -3.83 2.05 6.08
N ALA A 62 -3.52 1.50 7.25
CA ALA A 62 -2.43 0.53 7.41
C ALA A 62 -2.76 -0.78 6.66
N GLY A 63 -1.76 -1.46 6.13
CA GLY A 63 -1.90 -2.65 5.27
C GLY A 63 -2.25 -2.36 3.82
N LYS A 64 -2.64 -1.11 3.48
CA LYS A 64 -2.85 -0.73 2.08
C LYS A 64 -1.54 -0.77 1.31
N TRP A 65 -1.54 -1.42 0.17
CA TRP A 65 -0.38 -1.49 -0.70
C TRP A 65 -0.68 -0.95 -2.09
N ALA A 66 0.37 -0.58 -2.80
CA ALA A 66 0.32 -0.25 -4.21
C ALA A 66 1.60 -0.69 -4.91
N GLU A 67 1.42 -1.18 -6.12
CA GLU A 67 2.50 -1.47 -7.05
C GLU A 67 2.72 -0.25 -7.96
N TYR A 68 3.98 0.03 -8.25
CA TYR A 68 4.49 0.97 -9.21
C TYR A 68 4.55 0.26 -10.55
N VAL A 69 3.74 0.75 -11.47
CA VAL A 69 4.09 0.80 -12.88
C VAL A 69 4.10 2.29 -13.25
N ALA A 70 5.08 3.08 -12.80
CA ALA A 70 5.05 4.54 -13.08
C ALA A 70 6.39 5.29 -12.90
N PRO A 71 6.92 5.97 -13.94
CA PRO A 71 8.13 6.81 -13.85
C PRO A 71 8.00 8.01 -12.90
N TRP A 72 6.78 8.50 -12.66
CA TRP A 72 6.56 9.85 -12.11
C TRP A 72 6.43 9.93 -10.59
N VAL A 73 6.23 8.81 -9.89
CA VAL A 73 6.10 8.82 -8.42
C VAL A 73 7.47 8.66 -7.73
N MET A 74 8.57 8.69 -8.50
CA MET A 74 9.94 8.79 -7.99
C MET A 74 10.71 10.02 -8.50
N LEU A 75 10.05 11.09 -8.97
CA LEU A 75 10.78 12.36 -9.10
C LEU A 75 11.01 12.95 -7.71
N GLN A 76 12.29 13.09 -7.39
CA GLN A 76 12.80 13.75 -6.20
C GLN A 76 12.27 15.19 -6.06
N ARG A 77 12.43 15.68 -4.84
CA ARG A 77 12.04 16.96 -4.25
C ARG A 77 12.55 18.25 -4.94
N ARG A 78 12.91 18.24 -6.24
CA ARG A 78 13.52 19.40 -6.93
C ARG A 78 12.80 19.97 -8.16
N ASP A 79 11.79 19.33 -8.73
CA ASP A 79 11.05 19.93 -9.87
C ASP A 79 9.56 20.08 -9.56
N TRP A 80 9.21 21.18 -8.89
CA TRP A 80 7.81 21.59 -8.65
C TRP A 80 7.23 22.43 -9.81
N ALA A 81 8.02 22.78 -10.81
CA ALA A 81 7.49 23.41 -12.01
C ALA A 81 7.10 22.31 -13.01
N LEU A 82 5.84 22.31 -13.45
CA LEU A 82 5.28 21.47 -14.52
C LEU A 82 4.75 20.09 -14.10
N SER A 83 3.50 20.05 -13.63
CA SER A 83 2.42 19.70 -14.56
C SER A 83 1.08 19.62 -13.83
N ARG A 84 0.17 20.47 -14.29
CA ARG A 84 -1.22 20.54 -13.87
C ARG A 84 -2.03 19.74 -14.90
N ARG A 85 -2.10 18.41 -14.80
CA ARG A 85 -3.19 17.60 -15.41
C ARG A 85 -3.16 16.13 -14.97
N ARG A 86 -3.98 15.85 -13.94
CA ARG A 86 -4.92 14.73 -13.79
C ARG A 86 -4.62 13.46 -14.61
N SER A 87 -4.13 12.41 -13.93
CA SER A 87 -4.64 11.04 -14.07
C SER A 87 -4.25 10.19 -12.85
N THR A 88 -5.24 9.69 -12.10
CA THR A 88 -5.06 8.98 -10.82
C THR A 88 -5.60 7.55 -10.90
N ALA A 89 -5.28 6.81 -11.96
CA ALA A 89 -5.54 5.37 -12.01
C ALA A 89 -4.33 4.60 -11.46
N PHE A 90 -4.09 4.76 -10.15
CA PHE A 90 -3.18 3.87 -9.41
C PHE A 90 -3.96 2.60 -9.08
N ALA A 91 -3.45 1.43 -9.46
CA ALA A 91 -4.01 0.14 -9.08
C ALA A 91 -3.84 -0.06 -7.56
N GLN A 92 -4.77 0.51 -6.80
CA GLN A 92 -4.87 0.35 -5.36
C GLN A 92 -5.57 -0.98 -5.10
N HIS A 93 -4.79 -2.02 -4.86
CA HIS A 93 -5.35 -3.30 -4.46
C HIS A 93 -5.65 -3.23 -2.95
N ASN A 94 -6.95 -3.17 -2.63
CA ASN A 94 -7.45 -3.29 -1.27
C ASN A 94 -8.33 -4.55 -1.19
N VAL A 95 -8.15 -5.37 -0.16
CA VAL A 95 -9.19 -6.30 0.34
C VAL A 95 -10.19 -5.48 1.16
N SER A 96 -10.80 -4.49 0.53
CA SER A 96 -11.86 -3.68 1.15
C SER A 96 -13.13 -4.03 0.41
N ALA A 97 -13.93 -4.89 1.02
CA ALA A 97 -15.30 -5.14 0.60
C ALA A 97 -16.03 -3.79 0.66
N ARG A 98 -16.23 -3.19 -0.53
CA ARG A 98 -16.95 -1.91 -0.68
C ARG A 98 -18.32 -2.07 -0.04
N GLU A 99 -18.62 -1.27 0.96
CA GLU A 99 -20.00 -0.98 1.35
C GLU A 99 -20.66 -0.24 0.18
N VAL A 100 -21.69 -0.84 -0.39
CA VAL A 100 -22.69 -0.15 -1.20
C VAL A 100 -23.99 -0.51 -0.49
N SER A 101 -24.69 0.52 -0.02
CA SER A 101 -26.00 0.46 0.62
C SER A 101 -27.02 -0.35 -0.17
#